data_AF-A0A3M1C7Y8-F1
#
_entry.id   AF-A0A3M1C7Y8-F1
#
_cell.length_a   1.000
_cell.length_b   1.000
_cell.length_c   1.000
_cell.angle_alpha   90.00
_cell.angle_beta   90.00
_cell.angle_gamma   90.00
#
_symmetry.space_group_name_H-M   'P 1'
#
loop_
_entity.id
_entity.type
_entity.pdbx_description
1 polymer ?
#
loop_
_entity_poly.entity_id
_entity_poly.type
_entity_poly.pdbx_seq_one_letter_code
_entity_poly.pdbx_strand_id
1 'polypeptide(L)'
;MQATKINYELLEKAREQKVQTDLRSELKKHLNQHQVHGLRQTILQQVVTANYEAAQRELDHYVDSLDEYPAFRPRTERYVRHAKDLINAIKSKRNFPGLSSLSKSKQQELIEKVLEHFDELKEYLKRLEKVERELKLEDMRSTVIVVKAFFHILFILVTIAFVNELLSGTGHTFSKVISDISNKLMELTMSLF
;
A
#
# COMPACT_ATOMS: atom_id res chain seq x y z
N MET A 1 -32.43 14.23 60.39
CA MET A 1 -31.41 14.35 59.34
C MET A 1 -30.90 12.96 58.99
N GLN A 2 -31.47 12.32 57.97
CA GLN A 2 -30.96 11.03 57.50
C GLN A 2 -29.69 11.33 56.70
N ALA A 3 -28.54 10.90 57.20
CA ALA A 3 -27.29 10.95 56.46
C ALA A 3 -27.44 10.09 55.21
N THR A 4 -27.51 10.74 54.05
CA THR A 4 -27.51 10.08 52.74
C THR A 4 -26.26 9.21 52.69
N LYS A 5 -26.41 7.88 52.80
CA LYS A 5 -25.31 6.94 52.64
C LYS A 5 -24.75 7.15 51.24
N ILE A 6 -23.61 7.80 51.15
CA ILE A 6 -22.89 7.99 49.90
C ILE A 6 -22.60 6.59 49.36
N ASN A 7 -23.19 6.27 48.20
CA ASN A 7 -22.97 4.99 47.55
C ASN A 7 -21.63 5.05 46.81
N TYR A 8 -20.58 4.55 47.46
CA TYR A 8 -19.21 4.57 46.95
C TYR A 8 -19.06 3.82 45.62
N GLU A 9 -19.84 2.76 45.38
CA GLU A 9 -19.82 2.02 44.12
C GLU A 9 -20.30 2.86 42.93
N LEU A 10 -21.29 3.74 43.14
CA LEU A 10 -21.76 4.66 42.09
C LEU A 10 -20.71 5.73 41.76
N LEU A 11 -19.97 6.20 42.77
CA LEU A 11 -18.89 7.17 42.60
C LEU A 11 -17.69 6.58 41.86
N GLU A 12 -17.32 5.33 42.14
CA GLU A 12 -16.26 4.64 41.41
C GLU A 12 -16.64 4.44 39.94
N LYS A 13 -17.85 3.92 39.66
CA LYS A 13 -18.34 3.75 38.28
C LYS A 13 -18.35 5.07 37.50
N ALA A 14 -18.77 6.17 38.14
CA ALA A 14 -18.76 7.50 37.52
C ALA A 14 -17.34 7.98 37.19
N ARG A 15 -16.35 7.70 38.06
CA ARG A 15 -14.94 8.02 37.79
C ARG A 15 -14.38 7.19 36.64
N GLU A 16 -14.68 5.90 36.59
CA GLU A 16 -14.25 5.02 35.49
C GLU A 16 -14.81 5.49 34.15
N GLN A 17 -16.10 5.79 34.11
CA GLN A 17 -16.75 6.29 32.90
C GLN A 17 -16.13 7.61 32.42
N LYS A 18 -15.80 8.51 33.35
CA LYS A 18 -15.13 9.77 33.01
C LYS A 18 -13.76 9.51 32.38
N VAL A 19 -12.91 8.71 33.01
CA VAL A 19 -11.57 8.37 32.49
C VAL A 19 -11.66 7.70 31.12
N GLN A 20 -12.60 6.78 30.92
CA GLN A 20 -12.81 6.13 29.62
C GLN A 20 -13.31 7.11 28.54
N THR A 21 -14.13 8.08 28.92
CA THR A 21 -14.63 9.10 28.00
C THR A 21 -13.52 10.05 27.59
N ASP A 22 -12.70 10.49 28.54
CA ASP A 22 -11.53 11.34 28.31
C ASP A 22 -10.54 10.64 27.37
N LEU A 23 -10.20 9.36 27.64
CA LEU A 23 -9.34 8.56 26.77
C LEU A 23 -9.92 8.42 25.35
N ARG A 24 -11.23 8.15 25.22
CA ARG A 24 -11.89 8.05 23.91
C ARG A 24 -11.82 9.36 23.15
N SER A 25 -11.93 10.50 23.85
CA SER A 25 -11.86 11.82 23.24
C SER A 25 -10.45 12.12 22.71
N GLU A 26 -9.40 11.78 23.47
CA GLU A 26 -8.01 11.92 23.04
C GLU A 26 -7.69 11.01 21.85
N LEU A 27 -8.12 9.75 21.89
CA LEU A 27 -7.93 8.83 20.75
C LEU A 27 -8.63 9.33 19.47
N LYS A 28 -9.84 9.91 19.58
CA LYS A 28 -10.54 10.52 18.44
C LYS A 28 -9.79 11.73 17.89
N LYS A 29 -9.18 12.54 18.77
CA LYS A 29 -8.37 13.69 18.37
C LYS A 29 -7.12 13.23 17.61
N HIS A 30 -6.42 12.20 18.10
CA HIS A 30 -5.27 11.59 17.42
C HIS A 30 -5.65 10.93 16.08
N LEU A 31 -6.86 10.39 15.96
CA LEU A 31 -7.39 9.86 14.70
C LEU A 31 -7.62 10.98 13.68
N ASN A 32 -8.31 12.06 14.07
CA ASN A 32 -8.74 13.13 13.17
C ASN A 32 -7.59 14.06 12.73
N GLN A 33 -6.46 14.07 13.43
CA GLN A 33 -5.33 14.94 13.10
C GLN A 33 -4.73 14.63 11.72
N HIS A 34 -4.94 13.45 11.15
CA HIS A 34 -4.53 13.10 9.79
C HIS A 34 -5.71 12.48 9.04
N GLN A 35 -6.02 12.98 7.85
CA GLN A 35 -6.95 12.30 6.93
C GLN A 35 -6.35 10.93 6.57
N VAL A 36 -6.72 9.92 7.34
CA VAL A 36 -6.40 8.54 7.07
C VAL A 36 -7.53 8.01 6.19
N HIS A 37 -7.20 7.51 5.00
CA HIS A 37 -8.13 6.79 4.13
C HIS A 37 -7.70 5.32 4.03
N GLY A 38 -8.65 4.40 3.88
CA GLY A 38 -8.38 2.97 3.66
C GLY A 38 -8.30 2.13 4.94
N LEU A 39 -7.59 0.99 4.88
CA LEU A 39 -7.48 -0.01 5.96
C LEU A 39 -7.09 0.60 7.30
N ARG A 40 -6.07 1.48 7.30
CA ARG A 40 -5.60 2.12 8.53
C ARG A 40 -6.71 2.88 9.24
N GLN A 41 -7.62 3.52 8.50
CA GLN A 41 -8.75 4.26 9.09
C GLN A 41 -9.71 3.29 9.78
N THR A 42 -10.07 2.20 9.09
CA THR A 42 -11.00 1.19 9.59
C THR A 42 -10.51 0.57 10.90
N ILE A 43 -9.24 0.12 10.92
CA ILE A 43 -8.64 -0.53 12.09
C ILE A 43 -8.53 0.46 13.26
N LEU A 44 -8.02 1.68 13.02
CA LEU A 44 -7.88 2.68 14.08
C LEU A 44 -9.25 3.08 14.65
N GLN A 45 -10.28 3.22 13.80
CA GLN A 45 -11.65 3.52 14.23
C GLN A 45 -12.23 2.38 15.07
N GLN A 46 -11.99 1.12 14.70
CA GLN A 46 -12.40 -0.05 15.48
C GLN A 46 -11.71 -0.07 16.85
N VAL A 47 -10.42 0.28 16.94
CA VAL A 47 -9.69 0.41 18.21
C VAL A 47 -10.25 1.55 19.09
N VAL A 48 -10.55 2.71 18.52
CA VAL A 48 -11.19 3.84 19.23
C VAL A 48 -12.55 3.43 19.81
N THR A 49 -13.35 2.72 19.01
CA THR A 49 -14.68 2.22 19.40
C THR A 49 -14.64 0.99 20.32
N ALA A 50 -13.46 0.54 20.74
CA ALA A 50 -13.23 -0.64 21.58
C ALA A 50 -13.58 -1.99 20.93
N ASN A 51 -13.72 -2.03 19.61
CA ASN A 51 -14.01 -3.24 18.84
C ASN A 51 -12.71 -3.95 18.42
N TYR A 52 -11.94 -4.40 19.41
CA TYR A 52 -10.59 -4.98 19.19
C TYR A 52 -10.60 -6.27 18.36
N GLU A 53 -11.61 -7.11 18.52
CA GLU A 53 -11.73 -8.36 17.75
C GLU A 53 -12.07 -8.09 16.28
N ALA A 54 -12.89 -7.07 16.02
CA ALA A 54 -13.12 -6.62 14.65
C ALA A 54 -11.83 -6.09 14.02
N ALA A 55 -11.04 -5.31 14.77
CA ALA A 55 -9.74 -4.79 14.32
C ALA A 55 -8.73 -5.90 13.95
N GLN A 56 -8.68 -6.97 14.74
CA GLN A 56 -7.80 -8.10 14.44
C GLN A 56 -8.28 -8.90 13.22
N ARG A 57 -9.58 -9.15 13.13
CA ARG A 57 -10.17 -9.84 11.96
C ARG A 57 -10.01 -9.06 10.68
N GLU A 58 -10.19 -7.74 10.72
CA GLU A 58 -9.98 -6.86 9.57
C GLU A 58 -8.53 -6.92 9.09
N LEU A 59 -7.57 -6.94 10.03
CA LEU A 59 -6.16 -7.05 9.71
C LEU A 59 -5.81 -8.41 9.08
N ASP A 60 -6.38 -9.50 9.57
CA ASP A 60 -6.21 -10.84 8.98
C ASP A 60 -6.83 -10.92 7.59
N HIS A 61 -8.08 -10.47 7.46
CA HIS A 61 -8.78 -10.43 6.18
C HIS A 61 -8.01 -9.59 5.15
N TYR A 62 -7.39 -8.48 5.57
CA TYR A 62 -6.57 -7.68 4.69
C TYR A 62 -5.35 -8.44 4.16
N VAL A 63 -4.67 -9.20 5.02
CA VAL A 63 -3.51 -9.99 4.61
C VAL A 63 -3.92 -11.10 3.64
N ASP A 64 -5.04 -11.77 3.93
CA ASP A 64 -5.58 -12.84 3.08
C ASP A 64 -6.12 -12.29 1.74
N SER A 65 -6.68 -11.08 1.72
CA SER A 65 -7.16 -10.44 0.48
C SER A 65 -6.05 -10.11 -0.52
N LEU A 66 -4.80 -10.11 -0.07
CA LEU A 66 -3.61 -9.84 -0.88
C LEU A 66 -2.84 -11.11 -1.26
N ASP A 67 -3.50 -12.27 -1.21
CA ASP A 67 -2.92 -13.56 -1.64
C ASP A 67 -2.50 -13.57 -3.13
N GLU A 68 -2.97 -12.62 -3.94
CA GLU A 68 -2.50 -12.37 -5.31
C GLU A 68 -1.00 -12.01 -5.38
N TYR A 69 -0.42 -11.53 -4.27
CA TYR A 69 0.99 -11.14 -4.16
C TYR A 69 1.74 -12.12 -3.22
N PRO A 70 2.38 -13.19 -3.72
CA PRO A 70 3.02 -14.23 -2.89
C PRO A 70 4.12 -13.67 -1.97
N ALA A 71 4.76 -12.57 -2.39
CA ALA A 71 5.80 -11.90 -1.62
C ALA A 71 5.27 -11.02 -0.48
N PHE A 72 3.95 -10.75 -0.43
CA PHE A 72 3.35 -9.86 0.57
C PHE A 72 3.38 -10.48 1.96
N ARG A 73 2.79 -11.68 2.13
CA ARG A 73 2.69 -12.38 3.41
C ARG A 73 4.03 -12.50 4.16
N PRO A 74 5.13 -13.01 3.56
CA PRO A 74 6.41 -13.13 4.28
C PRO A 74 7.04 -11.76 4.64
N ARG A 75 6.76 -10.70 3.87
CA ARG A 75 7.27 -9.35 4.16
C ARG A 75 6.47 -8.63 5.23
N THR A 76 5.18 -8.92 5.37
CA THR A 76 4.28 -8.22 6.30
C THR A 76 3.96 -8.97 7.57
N GLU A 77 4.24 -10.28 7.66
CA GLU A 77 3.93 -11.12 8.82
C GLU A 77 4.41 -10.50 10.15
N ARG A 78 5.65 -10.00 10.20
CA ARG A 78 6.20 -9.35 11.40
C ARG A 78 5.44 -8.08 11.78
N TYR A 79 5.02 -7.28 10.79
CA TYR A 79 4.26 -6.04 11.03
C TYR A 79 2.85 -6.36 11.50
N VAL A 80 2.21 -7.37 10.91
CA VAL A 80 0.87 -7.84 11.29
C VAL A 80 0.87 -8.37 12.73
N ARG A 81 1.84 -9.23 13.08
CA ARG A 81 2.00 -9.76 14.43
C ARG A 81 2.14 -8.63 15.45
N HIS A 82 3.06 -7.68 15.20
CA HIS A 82 3.27 -6.55 16.10
C HIS A 82 2.04 -5.64 16.21
N ALA A 83 1.32 -5.40 15.11
CA ALA A 83 0.08 -4.64 15.12
C ALA A 83 -1.00 -5.31 15.99
N LYS A 84 -1.13 -6.65 15.94
CA LYS A 84 -2.04 -7.40 16.83
C LYS A 84 -1.63 -7.28 18.29
N ASP A 85 -0.33 -7.36 18.58
CA ASP A 85 0.19 -7.20 19.95
C ASP A 85 -0.12 -5.80 20.50
N LEU A 86 0.01 -4.76 19.69
CA LEU A 86 -0.36 -3.38 20.06
C LEU A 86 -1.87 -3.25 20.33
N ILE A 87 -2.72 -3.85 19.49
CA ILE A 87 -4.19 -3.86 19.70
C ILE A 87 -4.52 -4.53 21.04
N ASN A 88 -3.90 -5.67 21.34
CA ASN A 88 -4.07 -6.37 22.62
C ASN A 88 -3.55 -5.55 23.81
N ALA A 89 -2.39 -4.90 23.67
CA ALA A 89 -1.82 -4.03 24.70
C ALA A 89 -2.75 -2.85 25.03
N ILE A 90 -3.36 -2.25 24.00
CA ILE A 90 -4.36 -1.18 24.16
C ILE A 90 -5.62 -1.72 24.87
N LYS A 91 -6.13 -2.88 24.46
CA LYS A 91 -7.29 -3.54 25.10
C LYS A 91 -7.04 -3.77 26.59
N SER A 92 -5.88 -4.33 26.94
CA SER A 92 -5.51 -4.65 28.33
C SER A 92 -5.33 -3.40 29.19
N LYS A 93 -4.71 -2.33 28.65
CA LYS A 93 -4.52 -1.08 29.39
C LYS A 93 -5.81 -0.29 29.57
N ARG A 94 -6.69 -0.29 28.57
CA ARG A 94 -8.00 0.38 28.67
C ARG A 94 -8.95 -0.30 29.65
N ASN A 95 -8.91 -1.63 29.72
CA ASN A 95 -9.73 -2.44 30.60
C ASN A 95 -9.00 -2.84 31.90
N PHE A 96 -8.03 -2.03 32.34
CA PHE A 96 -7.26 -2.33 33.54
C PHE A 96 -8.19 -2.39 34.78
N PRO A 97 -8.18 -3.49 35.55
CA PRO A 97 -9.05 -3.63 36.71
C PRO A 97 -8.67 -2.62 37.80
N GLY A 98 -9.66 -1.94 38.36
CA GLY A 98 -9.42 -0.94 39.40
C GLY A 98 -8.78 0.35 38.88
N LEU A 99 -8.96 0.71 37.61
CA LEU A 99 -8.47 1.96 37.03
C LEU A 99 -8.87 3.20 37.87
N SER A 100 -10.08 3.20 38.42
CA SER A 100 -10.62 4.26 39.29
C SER A 100 -9.96 4.36 40.66
N SER A 101 -9.41 3.25 41.16
CA SER A 101 -8.72 3.16 42.45
C SER A 101 -7.29 3.71 42.40
N LEU A 102 -6.73 3.87 41.20
CA LEU A 102 -5.39 4.39 40.99
C LEU A 102 -5.30 5.91 41.23
N SER A 103 -4.11 6.38 41.56
CA SER A 103 -3.82 7.82 41.60
C SER A 103 -4.01 8.44 40.22
N LYS A 104 -4.36 9.74 40.18
CA LYS A 104 -4.46 10.50 38.92
C LYS A 104 -3.18 10.42 38.08
N SER A 105 -2.01 10.46 38.73
CA SER A 105 -0.72 10.33 38.04
C SER A 105 -0.58 8.99 37.32
N LYS A 106 -1.00 7.89 37.95
CA LYS A 106 -0.93 6.56 37.34
C LYS A 106 -1.99 6.36 36.24
N GLN A 107 -3.18 6.93 36.41
CA GLN A 107 -4.20 6.98 35.35
C GLN A 107 -3.67 7.72 34.12
N GLN A 108 -3.02 8.87 34.32
CA GLN A 108 -2.42 9.65 33.26
C GLN A 108 -1.30 8.88 32.53
N GLU A 109 -0.40 8.23 33.27
CA GLU A 109 0.66 7.38 32.70
C GLU A 109 0.08 6.24 31.84
N LEU A 110 -1.01 5.61 32.29
CA LEU A 110 -1.70 4.57 31.50
C LEU A 110 -2.30 5.15 30.21
N ILE A 111 -2.92 6.33 30.27
CA ILE A 111 -3.46 7.02 29.10
C ILE A 111 -2.34 7.33 28.11
N GLU A 112 -1.23 7.88 28.57
CA GLU A 112 -0.04 8.19 27.74
C GLU A 112 0.49 6.92 27.07
N LYS A 113 0.61 5.81 27.81
CA LYS A 113 1.03 4.52 27.23
C LYS A 113 0.05 3.97 26.20
N VAL A 114 -1.26 4.18 26.38
CA VAL A 114 -2.26 3.81 25.38
C VAL A 114 -2.10 4.66 24.11
N LEU A 115 -1.86 5.96 24.25
CA LEU A 115 -1.62 6.86 23.12
C LEU A 115 -0.33 6.50 22.38
N GLU A 116 0.76 6.20 23.09
CA GLU A 116 2.00 5.71 22.50
C GLU A 116 1.77 4.43 21.66
N HIS A 117 1.08 3.44 22.22
CA HIS A 117 0.76 2.21 21.46
C HIS A 117 -0.16 2.47 20.26
N PHE A 118 -1.08 3.43 20.37
CA PHE A 118 -1.98 3.80 19.29
C PHE A 118 -1.22 4.48 18.13
N ASP A 119 -0.29 5.39 18.44
CA ASP A 119 0.56 6.05 17.46
C ASP A 119 1.54 5.05 16.83
N GLU A 120 2.09 4.12 17.61
CA GLU A 120 2.91 3.02 17.08
C GLU A 120 2.10 2.14 16.12
N LEU A 121 0.88 1.75 16.49
CA LEU A 121 -0.01 0.98 15.63
C LEU A 121 -0.25 1.68 14.29
N LYS A 122 -0.49 3.00 14.32
CA LYS A 122 -0.66 3.82 13.13
C LYS A 122 0.56 3.77 12.20
N GLU A 123 1.77 3.83 12.74
CA GLU A 123 3.00 3.72 11.95
C GLU A 123 3.19 2.33 11.33
N TYR A 124 2.89 1.25 12.06
CA TYR A 124 2.96 -0.10 11.51
C TYR A 124 1.93 -0.35 10.41
N LEU A 125 0.70 0.14 10.57
CA LEU A 125 -0.32 0.07 9.51
C LEU A 125 0.11 0.87 8.27
N LYS A 126 0.75 2.02 8.44
CA LYS A 126 1.30 2.81 7.33
C LYS A 126 2.42 2.06 6.59
N ARG A 127 3.30 1.35 7.30
CA ARG A 127 4.33 0.50 6.69
C ARG A 127 3.71 -0.65 5.90
N LEU A 128 2.65 -1.25 6.43
CA LEU A 128 1.93 -2.34 5.79
C LEU A 128 1.28 -1.90 4.46
N GLU A 129 0.60 -0.74 4.44
CA GLU A 129 0.12 -0.11 3.19
C GLU A 129 1.25 0.25 2.22
N LYS A 130 2.44 0.61 2.74
CA LYS A 130 3.60 0.93 1.91
C LYS A 130 4.10 -0.31 1.17
N VAL A 131 4.21 -1.45 1.86
CA VAL A 131 4.64 -2.71 1.24
C VAL A 131 3.66 -3.14 0.14
N GLU A 132 2.36 -3.02 0.37
CA GLU A 132 1.34 -3.29 -0.65
C GLU A 132 1.54 -2.39 -1.91
N ARG A 133 1.69 -1.08 -1.71
CA ARG A 133 1.94 -0.15 -2.82
C ARG A 133 3.23 -0.47 -3.57
N GLU A 134 4.30 -0.86 -2.87
CA GLU A 134 5.57 -1.24 -3.48
C GLU A 134 5.41 -2.47 -4.38
N LEU A 135 4.67 -3.50 -3.94
CA LEU A 135 4.39 -4.70 -4.74
C LEU A 135 3.52 -4.38 -5.97
N LYS A 136 2.47 -3.57 -5.79
CA LYS A 136 1.63 -3.11 -6.92
C LYS A 136 2.44 -2.36 -7.98
N LEU A 137 3.38 -1.52 -7.55
CA LEU A 137 4.28 -0.80 -8.45
C LEU A 137 5.27 -1.73 -9.16
N GLU A 138 5.73 -2.77 -8.49
CA GLU A 138 6.65 -3.77 -9.06
C GLU A 138 6.01 -4.51 -10.24
N ASP A 139 4.76 -4.96 -10.08
CA ASP A 139 4.00 -5.63 -11.15
C ASP A 139 3.69 -4.69 -12.33
N MET A 140 3.32 -3.44 -12.03
CA MET A 140 3.14 -2.42 -13.07
C MET A 140 4.43 -2.17 -13.85
N ARG A 141 5.58 -2.09 -13.15
CA ARG A 141 6.88 -1.87 -13.78
C ARG A 141 7.25 -3.02 -14.71
N SER A 142 7.01 -4.26 -14.28
CA SER A 142 7.23 -5.45 -15.10
C SER A 142 6.39 -5.39 -16.39
N THR A 143 5.10 -5.06 -16.27
CA THR A 143 4.19 -4.90 -17.42
C THR A 143 4.67 -3.82 -18.38
N VAL A 144 5.12 -2.67 -17.87
CA VAL A 144 5.65 -1.58 -18.70
C VAL A 144 6.89 -2.00 -19.47
N ILE A 145 7.77 -2.82 -18.88
CA ILE A 145 8.96 -3.34 -19.58
C ILE A 145 8.54 -4.24 -20.74
N VAL A 146 7.59 -5.15 -20.51
CA VAL A 146 7.07 -6.05 -21.55
C VAL A 146 6.42 -5.26 -22.69
N VAL A 147 5.58 -4.27 -22.38
CA VAL A 147 4.94 -3.41 -23.39
C VAL A 147 5.99 -2.63 -24.19
N LYS A 148 7.01 -2.07 -23.54
CA LYS A 148 8.12 -1.39 -24.23
C LYS A 148 8.87 -2.35 -25.16
N ALA A 149 9.16 -3.56 -24.69
CA ALA A 149 9.85 -4.57 -25.50
C ALA A 149 9.02 -4.97 -26.74
N PHE A 150 7.70 -5.13 -26.57
CA PHE A 150 6.79 -5.40 -27.68
C PHE A 150 6.85 -4.32 -28.77
N PHE A 151 6.79 -3.03 -28.38
CA PHE A 151 6.91 -1.93 -29.34
C PHE A 151 8.29 -1.86 -30.02
N HIS A 152 9.37 -2.19 -29.33
CA HIS A 152 10.71 -2.25 -29.94
C HIS A 152 10.80 -3.37 -30.98
N ILE A 153 10.27 -4.55 -30.67
CA ILE A 153 10.24 -5.68 -31.62
C ILE A 153 9.39 -5.31 -32.85
N LEU A 154 8.21 -4.72 -32.63
CA LEU A 154 7.34 -4.27 -33.72
C LEU A 154 8.05 -3.24 -34.61
N PHE A 155 8.74 -2.27 -34.01
CA PHE A 155 9.49 -1.25 -34.75
C PHE A 155 10.62 -1.86 -35.59
N ILE A 156 11.36 -2.83 -35.04
CA ILE A 156 12.42 -3.54 -35.76
C ILE A 156 11.82 -4.31 -36.95
N LEU A 157 10.70 -5.02 -36.78
CA LEU A 157 10.04 -5.76 -37.85
C LEU A 157 9.56 -4.83 -38.98
N VAL A 158 8.92 -3.71 -38.62
CA VAL A 158 8.48 -2.69 -39.60
C VAL A 158 9.69 -2.12 -40.34
N THR A 159 10.79 -1.86 -39.65
CA THR A 159 12.02 -1.35 -40.27
C THR A 159 12.61 -2.36 -41.25
N ILE A 160 12.69 -3.63 -40.88
CA ILE A 160 13.21 -4.70 -41.76
C ILE A 160 12.30 -4.87 -42.99
N ALA A 161 10.97 -4.90 -42.79
CA ALA A 161 10.01 -4.99 -43.90
C ALA A 161 10.15 -3.82 -44.85
N PHE A 162 10.24 -2.59 -44.32
CA PHE A 162 10.45 -1.37 -45.09
C PHE A 162 11.76 -1.40 -45.89
N VAL A 163 12.87 -1.83 -45.26
CA VAL A 163 14.17 -1.95 -45.94
C VAL A 163 14.11 -3.00 -47.06
N ASN A 164 13.47 -4.15 -46.82
CA ASN A 164 13.31 -5.19 -47.83
C ASN A 164 12.45 -4.72 -49.01
N GLU A 165 11.36 -3.98 -48.75
CA GLU A 165 10.51 -3.42 -49.79
C GLU A 165 11.25 -2.34 -50.60
N LEU A 166 12.03 -1.50 -49.93
CA LEU A 166 12.85 -0.48 -50.59
C LEU A 166 13.93 -1.11 -51.47
N LEU A 167 14.61 -2.15 -51.00
CA LEU A 167 15.62 -2.88 -51.77
C LEU A 167 15.02 -3.69 -52.92
N SER A 168 13.88 -4.36 -52.73
CA SER A 168 13.25 -5.16 -53.79
C SER A 168 12.58 -4.28 -54.85
N GLY A 169 11.80 -3.27 -54.46
CA GLY A 169 11.13 -2.37 -55.41
C GLY A 169 12.10 -1.44 -56.13
N THR A 170 12.91 -0.70 -55.38
CA THR A 170 13.84 0.29 -55.94
C THR A 170 15.07 -0.39 -56.55
N GLY A 171 15.60 -1.44 -55.91
CA GLY A 171 16.80 -2.12 -56.38
C GLY A 171 16.61 -2.84 -57.71
N HIS A 172 15.44 -3.43 -57.97
CA HIS A 172 15.16 -4.00 -59.30
C HIS A 172 15.07 -2.92 -60.38
N THR A 173 14.47 -1.77 -60.06
CA THR A 173 14.38 -0.66 -61.01
C THR A 173 15.76 -0.06 -61.27
N PHE A 174 16.57 0.13 -60.24
CA PHE A 174 17.93 0.66 -60.34
C PHE A 174 18.85 -0.30 -61.11
N SER A 175 18.74 -1.61 -60.85
CA SER A 175 19.48 -2.63 -61.59
C SER A 175 19.14 -2.62 -63.08
N LYS A 176 17.85 -2.46 -63.44
CA LYS A 176 17.43 -2.33 -64.85
C LYS A 176 18.00 -1.07 -65.51
N VAL A 177 17.97 0.06 -64.82
CA VAL A 177 18.53 1.32 -65.36
C VAL A 177 20.04 1.18 -65.59
N ILE A 178 20.77 0.56 -64.66
CA ILE A 178 22.21 0.30 -64.83
C ILE A 178 22.45 -0.66 -65.99
N SER A 179 21.67 -1.75 -66.11
CA SER A 179 21.84 -2.69 -67.22
C SER A 179 21.56 -2.03 -68.57
N ASP A 180 20.54 -1.18 -68.66
CA ASP A 180 20.19 -0.46 -69.90
C ASP A 180 21.27 0.56 -70.29
N ILE A 181 21.86 1.26 -69.32
CA ILE A 181 22.99 2.16 -69.55
C ILE A 181 24.23 1.36 -70.00
N SER A 182 24.53 0.24 -69.35
CA SER A 182 25.65 -0.63 -69.71
C SER A 182 25.49 -1.19 -71.11
N ASN A 183 24.30 -1.66 -71.47
CA ASN A 183 24.00 -2.20 -72.79
C ASN A 183 24.14 -1.12 -73.88
N LYS A 184 23.63 0.10 -73.64
CA LYS A 184 23.81 1.23 -74.57
C LYS A 184 25.26 1.67 -74.73
N LEU A 185 26.05 1.65 -73.65
CA LEU A 185 27.48 1.90 -73.69
C LEU A 185 28.20 0.84 -74.53
N MET A 186 27.84 -0.44 -74.33
CA MET A 186 28.41 -1.55 -75.08
C MET A 186 28.08 -1.45 -76.58
N GLU A 187 26.83 -1.14 -76.92
CA GLU A 187 26.41 -0.87 -78.30
C GLU A 187 27.18 0.29 -78.93
N LEU A 188 27.36 1.41 -78.20
CA LEU A 188 28.16 2.54 -78.67
C LEU A 188 29.62 2.15 -78.92
N THR A 189 30.23 1.39 -78.01
CA THR A 189 31.61 0.92 -78.18
C THR A 189 31.76 -0.06 -79.35
N MET A 190 30.77 -0.93 -79.58
CA MET A 190 30.74 -1.86 -80.72
C MET A 190 30.47 -1.15 -82.04
N SER A 191 29.80 0.01 -82.02
CA SER A 191 29.56 0.82 -83.23
C SER A 191 30.74 1.74 -83.60
N LEU A 192 31.68 1.95 -82.69
CA LEU A 192 32.87 2.79 -82.87
C LEU A 192 34.11 2.01 -83.33
N PHE A 193 34.03 0.67 -83.38
CA PHE A 193 35.09 -0.24 -83.81
C PHE A 193 34.63 -1.02 -85.05
#